data_AF-A0A932BY84-F1
#
_entry.id   AF-A0A932BY84-F1
#
_cell.length_a   1.000
_cell.length_b   1.000
_cell.length_c   1.000
_cell.angle_alpha   90.00
_cell.angle_beta   90.00
_cell.angle_gamma   90.00
#
_symmetry.space_group_name_H-M   'P 1'
#
loop_
_entity.id
_entity.type
_entity.pdbx_description
1 polymer ?
#
loop_
_entity_poly.entity_id
_entity_poly.type
_entity_poly.pdbx_seq_one_letter_code
_entity_poly.pdbx_strand_id
1 'polypeptide(L)'
;MVIDTVNGQSWVERGARWLVLLAPLAVAMAVILVVWPGLMPDVGYWDTGEFQTVLPILGTAHPTGYPTYVVLGWIVNLLLTPLGEPAFRMNVLSLLSVAVAAGATVCLVDRLTGRLPLAIAGGVGVALTPATWSACSS
;
A
#
# COMPACT_ATOMS: atom_id res chain seq x y z
N MET A 1 35.94 39.47 -11.83
CA MET A 1 34.53 39.33 -11.39
C MET A 1 34.06 37.99 -11.93
N VAL A 2 34.24 36.95 -11.11
CA VAL A 2 33.91 35.55 -11.42
C VAL A 2 32.58 35.28 -10.74
N ILE A 3 31.54 35.01 -11.53
CA ILE A 3 30.30 34.39 -11.03
C ILE A 3 29.95 33.29 -12.03
N ASP A 4 30.64 32.16 -11.89
CA ASP A 4 30.19 30.87 -12.37
C ASP A 4 29.98 29.98 -11.14
N THR A 5 28.95 29.13 -11.18
CA THR A 5 28.50 28.14 -10.18
C THR A 5 27.40 28.57 -9.18
N VAL A 6 26.18 28.86 -9.66
CA VAL A 6 24.97 28.54 -8.87
C VAL A 6 23.91 27.92 -9.81
N ASN A 7 23.68 26.61 -9.65
CA ASN A 7 22.54 25.84 -10.19
C ASN A 7 22.43 25.63 -11.71
N GLY A 8 23.35 24.84 -12.26
CA GLY A 8 23.18 24.19 -13.57
C GLY A 8 22.26 22.95 -13.55
N GLN A 9 21.09 22.99 -12.91
CA GLN A 9 20.11 21.90 -13.02
C GLN A 9 19.18 22.16 -14.21
N SER A 10 19.44 21.46 -15.31
CA SER A 10 18.65 21.56 -16.54
C SER A 10 17.17 21.21 -16.26
N TRP A 11 16.22 21.81 -16.99
CA TRP A 11 14.79 21.52 -16.86
C TRP A 11 14.46 20.01 -16.96
N VAL A 12 15.32 19.25 -17.62
CA VAL A 12 15.26 17.80 -17.80
C VAL A 12 15.46 17.05 -16.46
N GLU A 13 16.38 17.49 -15.60
CA GLU A 13 16.62 16.86 -14.28
C GLU A 13 15.46 17.09 -13.31
N ARG A 14 14.81 18.27 -13.39
CA ARG A 14 13.60 18.56 -12.62
C ARG A 14 12.43 17.68 -13.08
N GLY A 15 12.25 17.50 -14.39
CA GLY A 15 11.22 16.61 -14.95
C GLY A 15 11.42 15.15 -14.53
N ALA A 16 12.66 14.66 -14.57
CA ALA A 16 13.01 13.31 -14.14
C ALA A 16 12.73 13.07 -12.64
N ARG A 17 12.97 14.07 -11.78
CA ARG A 17 12.63 13.98 -10.35
C ARG A 17 11.14 13.81 -10.10
N TRP A 18 10.28 14.50 -10.85
CA TRP A 18 8.82 14.32 -10.72
C TRP A 18 8.39 12.92 -11.14
N LEU A 19 8.98 12.36 -12.20
CA LEU A 19 8.67 10.98 -12.61
C LEU A 19 9.04 9.95 -11.54
N VAL A 20 10.20 10.11 -10.89
CA VAL A 20 10.63 9.24 -9.78
C VAL A 20 9.71 9.37 -8.56
N LEU A 21 9.18 10.57 -8.28
CA LEU A 21 8.24 10.78 -7.18
C LEU A 21 6.82 10.30 -7.50
N LEU A 22 6.37 10.44 -8.75
CA LEU A 22 5.03 10.09 -9.18
C LEU A 22 4.87 8.59 -9.47
N ALA A 23 5.94 7.90 -9.88
CA ALA A 23 5.92 6.47 -10.16
C ALA A 23 5.43 5.59 -8.98
N PRO A 24 5.94 5.71 -7.74
CA PRO A 24 5.47 4.90 -6.62
C PRO A 24 4.00 5.18 -6.29
N LEU A 25 3.57 6.44 -6.38
CA LEU A 25 2.17 6.85 -6.21
C LEU A 25 1.26 6.26 -7.30
N ALA A 26 1.71 6.30 -8.56
CA ALA A 26 0.98 5.75 -9.69
C ALA A 26 0.82 4.22 -9.56
N VAL A 27 1.87 3.51 -9.12
CA VAL A 27 1.80 2.07 -8.87
C VAL A 27 0.87 1.77 -7.69
N ALA A 28 0.99 2.47 -6.56
CA ALA A 28 0.08 2.30 -5.44
C ALA A 28 -1.39 2.52 -5.84
N MET A 29 -1.66 3.56 -6.63
CA MET A 29 -2.99 3.83 -7.16
C MET A 29 -3.48 2.72 -8.10
N ALA A 30 -2.62 2.23 -8.99
CA ALA A 30 -2.96 1.14 -9.90
C ALA A 30 -3.33 -0.14 -9.12
N VAL A 31 -2.60 -0.46 -8.05
CA VAL A 31 -2.93 -1.60 -7.15
C VAL A 31 -4.32 -1.44 -6.57
N ILE A 32 -4.64 -0.26 -6.02
CA ILE A 32 -5.96 0.03 -5.47
C ILE A 32 -7.03 -0.20 -6.53
N LEU A 33 -6.89 0.39 -7.72
CA LEU A 33 -7.89 0.29 -8.78
C LEU A 33 -8.11 -1.14 -9.29
N VAL A 34 -7.06 -1.96 -9.35
CA VAL A 34 -7.13 -3.34 -9.86
C VAL A 34 -7.73 -4.29 -8.81
N VAL A 35 -7.38 -4.14 -7.54
CA VAL A 35 -7.79 -5.06 -6.48
C VAL A 35 -9.14 -4.66 -5.87
N TRP A 36 -9.51 -3.38 -5.90
CA TRP A 36 -10.76 -2.87 -5.33
C TRP A 36 -12.02 -3.64 -5.74
N PRO A 37 -12.23 -4.00 -7.02
CA PRO A 37 -13.42 -4.77 -7.42
C PRO A 37 -13.47 -6.19 -6.86
N GLY A 38 -12.34 -6.75 -6.41
CA GLY A 38 -12.21 -8.10 -5.86
C GLY A 38 -12.28 -8.16 -4.33
N LEU A 39 -12.50 -7.03 -3.65
CA LEU A 39 -12.66 -6.99 -2.19
C LEU A 39 -13.92 -7.76 -1.78
N MET A 40 -13.75 -8.70 -0.85
CA MET A 40 -14.92 -9.37 -0.25
C MET A 40 -15.62 -8.42 0.73
N PRO A 41 -16.96 -8.28 0.66
CA PRO A 41 -17.72 -7.46 1.60
C PRO A 41 -17.97 -8.16 2.93
N ASP A 42 -17.89 -9.50 2.94
CA ASP A 42 -18.25 -10.35 4.07
C ASP A 42 -17.04 -10.86 4.86
N VAL A 43 -17.33 -11.51 5.99
CA VAL A 43 -16.32 -12.07 6.88
C VAL A 43 -15.60 -13.25 6.21
N GLY A 44 -14.27 -13.18 6.21
CA GLY A 44 -13.38 -14.21 5.71
C GLY A 44 -13.18 -15.36 6.69
N TYR A 45 -12.46 -16.38 6.26
CA TYR A 45 -12.16 -17.55 7.10
C TYR A 45 -10.81 -17.43 7.82
N TRP A 46 -10.65 -18.18 8.92
CA TRP A 46 -9.40 -18.28 9.70
C TRP A 46 -8.91 -16.92 10.24
N ASP A 47 -7.63 -16.62 10.09
CA ASP A 47 -6.98 -15.42 10.59
C ASP A 47 -7.59 -14.15 9.98
N THR A 48 -8.12 -14.22 8.75
CA THR A 48 -8.79 -13.08 8.11
C THR A 48 -10.06 -12.68 8.87
N GLY A 49 -10.90 -13.66 9.23
CA GLY A 49 -12.10 -13.43 10.04
C GLY A 49 -11.78 -12.97 11.46
N GLU A 50 -10.70 -13.51 12.05
CA GLU A 50 -10.21 -13.06 13.36
C GLU A 50 -9.80 -11.58 13.31
N PHE A 51 -8.98 -11.16 12.35
CA PHE A 51 -8.59 -9.75 12.23
C PHE A 51 -9.78 -8.84 11.88
N GLN A 52 -10.68 -9.26 11.02
CA GLN A 52 -11.89 -8.48 10.70
C GLN A 52 -12.76 -8.17 11.92
N THR A 53 -12.74 -9.04 12.94
CA THR A 53 -13.56 -8.90 14.15
C THR A 53 -12.80 -8.31 15.34
N VAL A 54 -11.50 -8.60 15.45
CA VAL A 54 -10.64 -8.17 16.56
C VAL A 54 -10.18 -6.71 16.39
N LEU A 55 -9.88 -6.28 15.15
CA LEU A 55 -9.40 -4.93 14.85
C LEU A 55 -10.41 -3.82 15.24
N PRO A 56 -11.73 -3.94 14.93
CA PRO A 56 -12.70 -2.88 15.25
C PRO A 56 -12.96 -2.67 16.74
N ILE A 57 -12.67 -3.67 17.58
CA ILE A 57 -13.00 -3.68 19.01
C ILE A 57 -11.77 -3.61 19.92
N LEU A 58 -10.57 -3.40 19.36
CA LEU A 58 -9.30 -3.47 20.09
C LEU A 58 -9.11 -4.81 20.84
N GLY A 59 -9.55 -5.90 20.23
CA GLY A 59 -9.40 -7.23 20.81
C GLY A 59 -7.95 -7.75 20.72
N THR A 60 -7.74 -8.97 21.20
CA THR A 60 -6.45 -9.67 21.09
C THR A 60 -6.59 -10.86 20.15
N ALA A 61 -5.84 -10.85 19.05
CA ALA A 61 -5.75 -12.02 18.14
C ALA A 61 -4.89 -13.13 18.77
N HIS A 62 -5.18 -14.39 18.43
CA HIS A 62 -4.43 -15.59 18.82
C HIS A 62 -2.95 -15.52 18.38
N PRO A 63 -2.08 -16.29 19.05
CA PRO A 63 -0.96 -15.76 19.82
C PRO A 63 0.02 -14.94 18.97
N THR A 64 -0.01 -13.63 19.20
CA THR A 64 1.06 -12.60 19.12
C THR A 64 0.46 -11.20 19.20
N GLY A 65 -0.87 -11.07 19.26
CA GLY A 65 -1.59 -9.88 19.71
C GLY A 65 -1.45 -8.63 18.83
N TYR A 66 -0.64 -8.68 17.76
CA TYR A 66 -0.32 -7.64 16.78
C TYR A 66 -0.79 -6.23 17.16
N PRO A 67 -0.26 -5.64 18.25
CA PRO A 67 -0.90 -4.49 18.90
C PRO A 67 -0.89 -3.25 18.00
N THR A 68 0.15 -3.10 17.18
CA THR A 68 0.25 -2.03 16.19
C THR A 68 -0.81 -2.19 15.09
N TYR A 69 -1.04 -3.42 14.63
CA TYR A 69 -2.04 -3.72 13.61
C TYR A 69 -3.45 -3.49 14.15
N VAL A 70 -3.72 -3.89 15.40
CA VAL A 70 -4.99 -3.67 16.10
C VAL A 70 -5.33 -2.19 16.23
N VAL A 71 -4.36 -1.36 16.64
CA VAL A 71 -4.59 0.10 16.72
C VAL A 71 -4.83 0.71 15.34
N LEU A 72 -4.07 0.30 14.32
CA LEU A 72 -4.27 0.79 12.95
C LEU A 72 -5.65 0.41 12.42
N GLY A 73 -6.07 -0.84 12.61
CA GLY A 73 -7.40 -1.30 12.22
C GLY A 73 -8.53 -0.58 12.94
N TRP A 74 -8.35 -0.25 14.22
CA TRP A 74 -9.32 0.56 14.95
C TRP A 74 -9.45 1.99 14.41
N ILE A 75 -8.32 2.67 14.14
CA ILE A 75 -8.32 4.02 13.55
C ILE A 75 -8.99 4.01 12.17
N VAL A 76 -8.64 3.01 11.37
CA VAL A 76 -9.14 2.85 10.00
C VAL A 76 -10.62 2.51 10.01
N ASN A 77 -11.09 1.67 10.93
CA ASN A 77 -12.51 1.41 11.15
C ASN A 77 -13.26 2.69 11.52
N LEU A 78 -12.69 3.52 12.40
CA LEU A 78 -13.29 4.78 12.83
C LEU A 78 -13.38 5.78 11.66
N LEU A 79 -12.33 5.90 10.86
CA LEU A 79 -12.30 6.80 9.70
C LEU A 79 -13.25 6.34 8.57
N LEU A 80 -13.31 5.02 8.36
CA LEU A 80 -14.16 4.38 7.35
C LEU A 80 -15.53 3.98 7.92
N THR A 81 -15.95 4.53 9.07
CA THR A 81 -17.28 4.28 9.66
C THR A 81 -18.45 4.44 8.69
N PRO A 82 -18.45 5.38 7.71
CA PRO A 82 -19.55 5.44 6.75
C PRO A 82 -19.49 4.36 5.65
N LEU A 83 -18.40 3.59 5.54
CA LEU A 83 -18.17 2.61 4.47
C LEU A 83 -18.50 1.19 4.95
N GLY A 84 -19.77 0.81 4.81
CA GLY A 84 -20.23 -0.59 4.86
C GLY A 84 -19.92 -1.33 6.16
N GLU A 85 -19.84 -2.66 6.07
CA GLU A 85 -19.58 -3.57 7.18
C GLU A 85 -18.11 -3.46 7.68
N PRO A 86 -17.82 -3.67 8.97
CA PRO A 86 -16.45 -3.66 9.49
C PRO A 86 -15.50 -4.63 8.75
N ALA A 87 -16.00 -5.78 8.29
CA ALA A 87 -15.22 -6.74 7.50
C ALA A 87 -14.68 -6.12 6.21
N PHE A 88 -15.52 -5.40 5.48
CA PHE A 88 -15.12 -4.67 4.28
C PHE A 88 -14.04 -3.62 4.57
N ARG A 89 -14.16 -2.88 5.68
CA ARG A 89 -13.19 -1.85 6.07
C ARG A 89 -11.81 -2.44 6.39
N MET A 90 -11.78 -3.64 6.97
CA MET A 90 -10.53 -4.34 7.25
C MET A 90 -9.91 -4.90 5.98
N ASN A 91 -10.71 -5.35 5.00
CA ASN A 91 -10.19 -5.72 3.68
C ASN A 91 -9.61 -4.50 2.94
N VAL A 92 -10.20 -3.31 3.11
CA VAL A 92 -9.63 -2.05 2.63
C VAL A 92 -8.30 -1.72 3.31
N LEU A 93 -8.14 -2.00 4.61
CA LEU A 93 -6.85 -1.84 5.31
C LEU A 93 -5.76 -2.74 4.71
N SER A 94 -6.10 -4.00 4.44
CA SER A 94 -5.20 -4.93 3.76
C SER A 94 -4.80 -4.40 2.38
N LEU A 95 -5.76 -3.90 1.60
CA LEU A 95 -5.51 -3.30 0.29
C LEU A 95 -4.57 -2.09 0.37
N LEU A 96 -4.81 -1.18 1.31
CA LEU A 96 -3.95 -0.02 1.53
C LEU A 96 -2.52 -0.45 1.91
N SER A 97 -2.39 -1.47 2.75
CA SER A 97 -1.09 -2.01 3.15
C SER A 97 -0.32 -2.58 1.94
N VAL A 98 -1.00 -3.31 1.05
CA VAL A 98 -0.42 -3.82 -0.20
C VAL A 98 -0.01 -2.69 -1.14
N ALA A 99 -0.85 -1.66 -1.28
CA ALA A 99 -0.56 -0.50 -2.13
C ALA A 99 0.68 0.27 -1.65
N VAL A 100 0.81 0.48 -0.32
CA VAL A 100 1.98 1.10 0.29
C VAL A 100 3.23 0.24 0.09
N ALA A 101 3.12 -1.08 0.30
CA ALA A 101 4.24 -2.00 0.08
C ALA A 101 4.72 -1.95 -1.38
N ALA A 102 3.81 -1.99 -2.36
CA ALA A 102 4.15 -1.91 -3.77
C ALA A 102 4.85 -0.59 -4.13
N GLY A 103 4.34 0.55 -3.64
CA GLY A 103 4.98 1.86 -3.82
C GLY A 103 6.37 1.93 -3.17
N ALA A 104 6.54 1.37 -1.97
CA ALA A 104 7.82 1.29 -1.29
C ALA A 104 8.84 0.42 -2.04
N THR A 105 8.40 -0.68 -2.66
CA THR A 105 9.24 -1.52 -3.53
C THR A 105 9.73 -0.73 -4.74
N VAL A 106 8.87 0.07 -5.38
CA VAL A 106 9.30 0.95 -6.49
C VAL A 106 10.39 1.92 -6.02
N CYS A 107 10.19 2.61 -4.89
CA CYS A 107 11.20 3.51 -4.33
C CYS A 107 12.53 2.79 -4.05
N LEU A 108 12.47 1.60 -3.47
CA LEU A 108 13.65 0.82 -3.10
C LEU A 108 14.42 0.35 -4.34
N VAL A 109 13.74 -0.22 -5.32
CA VAL A 109 14.37 -0.72 -6.55
C VAL A 109 14.91 0.43 -7.40
N ASP A 110 14.22 1.58 -7.45
CA ASP A 110 14.73 2.76 -8.12
C ASP A 110 16.02 3.27 -7.44
N ARG A 111 16.04 3.36 -6.10
CA ARG A 111 17.22 3.73 -5.31
C ARG A 111 18.41 2.78 -5.52
N LEU A 112 18.16 1.49 -5.70
CA LEU A 112 19.21 0.47 -5.85
C LEU A 112 19.73 0.35 -7.29
N THR A 113 18.87 0.54 -8.28
CA THR A 113 19.19 0.21 -9.68
C THR A 113 19.31 1.43 -10.58
N GLY A 114 18.76 2.58 -10.17
CA GLY A 114 18.65 3.80 -11.00
C GLY A 114 17.83 3.58 -12.28
N ARG A 115 17.02 2.52 -12.33
CA ARG A 115 16.27 2.07 -13.51
C ARG A 115 14.79 2.00 -13.19
N LEU A 116 14.08 3.06 -13.54
CA LEU A 116 12.63 3.17 -13.35
C LEU A 116 11.81 1.98 -13.90
N PRO A 117 12.13 1.37 -15.07
CA PRO A 117 11.37 0.22 -15.55
C PRO A 117 11.46 -1.01 -14.64
N LEU A 118 12.64 -1.25 -14.05
CA LEU A 118 12.85 -2.35 -13.11
C LEU A 118 12.12 -2.07 -11.78
N ALA A 119 12.07 -0.81 -11.37
CA ALA A 119 11.34 -0.40 -10.19
C ALA A 119 9.83 -0.63 -10.33
N ILE A 120 9.26 -0.24 -11.47
CA ILE A 120 7.84 -0.48 -11.77
C ILE A 120 7.57 -1.99 -11.85
N ALA A 121 8.43 -2.77 -12.52
CA ALA A 121 8.29 -4.22 -12.60
C ALA A 121 8.32 -4.88 -11.22
N GLY A 122 9.18 -4.41 -10.31
CA GLY A 122 9.24 -4.89 -8.93
C GLY A 122 7.95 -4.60 -8.14
N GLY A 123 7.42 -3.37 -8.23
CA GLY A 123 6.17 -3.00 -7.58
C GLY A 123 4.95 -3.77 -8.12
N VAL A 124 4.89 -3.96 -9.44
CA VAL A 124 3.85 -4.78 -10.09
C VAL A 124 3.97 -6.25 -9.68
N GLY A 125 5.18 -6.78 -9.56
CA GLY A 125 5.42 -8.16 -9.10
C GLY A 125 4.86 -8.41 -7.70
N VAL A 126 5.07 -7.47 -6.77
CA VAL A 126 4.48 -7.54 -5.42
C VAL A 126 2.95 -7.49 -5.48
N ALA A 127 2.39 -6.62 -6.31
CA ALA A 127 0.94 -6.49 -6.46
C ALA A 127 0.27 -7.75 -7.05
N LEU A 128 0.93 -8.44 -7.98
CA LEU A 128 0.42 -9.64 -8.63
C LEU A 128 0.69 -10.94 -7.85
N THR A 129 1.28 -10.84 -6.66
CA THR A 129 1.59 -12.03 -5.86
C THR A 129 0.28 -12.63 -5.29
N PRO A 130 0.01 -13.94 -5.44
CA PRO A 130 -1.24 -14.55 -4.97
C PRO A 130 -1.57 -14.29 -3.49
N ALA A 131 -0.54 -14.12 -2.66
CA ALA A 131 -0.69 -13.83 -1.23
C ALA A 131 -1.38 -12.47 -0.95
N THR A 132 -1.19 -11.46 -1.80
CA THR A 132 -1.83 -10.15 -1.61
C THR A 132 -3.29 -10.18 -2.01
N TRP A 133 -3.62 -10.99 -3.02
CA TRP A 133 -4.99 -11.23 -3.46
C TRP A 133 -5.76 -11.98 -2.39
N SER A 134 -5.21 -13.07 -1.87
CA SER A 134 -5.84 -13.82 -0.77
C SER A 134 -6.04 -12.94 0.47
N ALA A 135 -5.14 -12.00 0.76
CA ALA A 135 -5.32 -11.11 1.91
C ALA A 135 -6.48 -10.09 1.74
N CYS A 136 -6.93 -9.80 0.51
CA CYS A 136 -8.00 -8.85 0.22
C CYS A 136 -9.34 -9.54 -0.12
N SER A 137 -9.30 -10.78 -0.57
CA SER A 137 -10.43 -11.52 -1.14
C SER A 137 -10.70 -12.88 -0.47
N SER A 138 -10.31 -13.09 0.79
CA SER A 138 -10.56 -14.35 1.52
C SER A 138 -11.25 -14.14 2.86
#